data_AF-A0A6G3DB26-F1
#
_entry.id   AF-A0A6G3DB26-F1
#
_cell.length_a   1.000
_cell.length_b   1.000
_cell.length_c   1.000
_cell.angle_alpha   90.00
_cell.angle_beta   90.00
_cell.angle_gamma   90.00
#
_symmetry.space_group_name_H-M   'P 1'
#
loop_
_entity.id
_entity.type
_entity.pdbx_description
1 polymer ?
#
loop_
_entity_poly.entity_id
_entity_poly.type
_entity_poly.pdbx_seq_one_letter_code
_entity_poly.pdbx_strand_id
1 'polypeptide(L)' 'MDHAAAGPPDAGSPGAQSLPGCYRHPDRETGIRCTRCERPICTDCMVNASVGFHCPDCAAGRTPGATGPAPSASRP' A
#
# COMPACT_ATOMS: atom_id res chain seq x y z
N MET A 1 21.37 43.66 -21.17
CA MET A 1 21.06 42.52 -22.06
C MET A 1 21.51 41.28 -21.33
N ASP A 2 20.74 40.91 -20.32
CA ASP A 2 21.07 39.92 -19.31
C ASP A 2 19.73 39.31 -18.94
N HIS A 3 19.46 38.05 -19.29
CA HIS A 3 18.50 37.14 -18.63
C HIS A 3 18.48 35.79 -19.39
N ALA A 4 19.55 35.01 -19.23
CA ALA A 4 19.51 33.58 -19.54
C ALA A 4 19.17 32.82 -18.25
N ALA A 5 17.87 32.70 -17.96
CA ALA A 5 17.38 31.87 -16.87
C ALA A 5 17.28 30.42 -17.35
N ALA A 6 18.34 29.63 -17.15
CA ALA A 6 18.26 28.18 -17.21
C ALA A 6 17.51 27.70 -15.94
N GLY A 7 16.23 27.40 -16.10
CA GLY A 7 15.48 26.69 -15.06
C GLY A 7 16.12 25.31 -14.80
N PRO A 8 16.20 24.85 -13.55
CA PRO A 8 16.70 23.50 -13.28
C PRO A 8 15.76 22.47 -13.92
N PRO A 9 16.28 21.35 -14.45
CA PRO A 9 15.44 20.26 -14.89
C PRO A 9 14.63 19.76 -13.69
N ASP A 10 13.31 19.71 -13.86
CA ASP A 10 12.37 19.07 -12.95
C ASP A 10 12.92 17.67 -12.64
N ALA A 11 13.51 17.54 -11.45
CA ALA A 11 13.94 16.27 -10.91
C ALA A 11 12.66 15.45 -10.78
N GLY A 12 12.47 14.52 -11.71
CA GLY A 12 11.31 13.65 -11.81
C GLY A 12 10.82 13.27 -10.44
N SER A 13 9.64 13.78 -10.11
CA SER A 13 8.95 13.50 -8.88
C SER A 13 8.98 11.98 -8.64
N PRO A 14 9.51 11.46 -7.50
CA PRO A 14 9.40 10.02 -7.19
C PRO A 14 7.95 9.56 -6.97
N GLY A 15 6.96 10.39 -7.32
CA GLY A 15 5.53 10.13 -7.30
C GLY A 15 5.00 9.25 -8.43
N ALA A 16 5.86 8.52 -9.16
CA ALA A 16 5.42 7.28 -9.81
C ALA A 16 5.16 6.27 -8.68
N GLN A 17 4.03 6.45 -7.99
CA GLN A 17 3.59 5.64 -6.87
C GLN A 17 3.24 4.25 -7.42
N SER A 18 4.28 3.47 -7.70
CA SER A 18 4.15 2.08 -8.11
C SER A 18 3.26 1.43 -7.06
N LEU A 19 2.07 1.01 -7.50
CA LEU A 19 1.11 0.34 -6.64
C LEU A 19 1.84 -0.80 -5.92
N PRO A 20 1.75 -0.89 -4.60
CA PRO A 20 2.48 -1.92 -3.88
C PRO A 20 2.08 -3.30 -4.43
N GLY A 21 3.06 -4.14 -4.71
CA GLY A 21 2.81 -5.51 -5.12
C GLY A 21 2.15 -6.30 -4.00
N CYS A 22 1.33 -7.29 -4.35
CA CYS A 22 0.79 -8.22 -3.36
C CYS A 22 1.94 -8.92 -2.63
N TYR A 23 1.81 -9.10 -1.31
CA TYR A 23 2.85 -9.77 -0.52
C TYR A 23 3.18 -11.21 -0.98
N ARG A 24 2.26 -11.89 -1.70
CA ARG A 24 2.49 -13.21 -2.35
C ARG A 24 2.86 -13.08 -3.83
N HIS A 25 2.50 -11.97 -4.46
CA HIS A 25 2.66 -11.74 -5.88
C HIS A 25 3.23 -10.34 -6.09
N PRO A 26 4.57 -10.17 -6.03
CA PRO A 26 5.21 -8.88 -6.24
C PRO A 26 4.98 -8.31 -7.64
N ASP A 27 4.72 -9.19 -8.61
CA ASP A 27 4.34 -8.86 -10.00
C ASP A 27 2.91 -8.31 -10.11
N ARG A 28 2.03 -8.60 -9.13
CA ARG A 28 0.65 -8.12 -9.13
C ARG A 28 0.55 -6.83 -8.31
N GLU A 29 0.53 -5.73 -9.02
CA GLU A 29 0.19 -4.41 -8.50
C GLU A 29 -1.17 -4.43 -7.80
N THR A 30 -1.27 -3.87 -6.60
CA THR A 30 -2.55 -3.82 -5.88
C THR A 30 -2.73 -2.55 -5.06
N GLY A 31 -3.96 -2.02 -5.09
CA GLY A 31 -4.40 -0.96 -4.19
C GLY A 31 -5.05 -1.47 -2.91
N ILE A 32 -5.26 -2.79 -2.77
CA ILE A 32 -6.02 -3.39 -1.67
C ILE A 32 -5.07 -3.76 -0.54
N ARG A 33 -5.46 -3.43 0.69
CA ARG A 33 -4.68 -3.69 1.90
C ARG A 33 -5.53 -4.41 2.94
N CYS A 34 -4.91 -5.33 3.68
CA CYS A 34 -5.56 -6.01 4.78
C CYS A 34 -5.93 -5.01 5.89
N THR A 35 -7.17 -4.92 6.32
CA THR A 35 -7.58 -4.00 7.41
C THR A 35 -7.03 -4.40 8.78
N ARG A 36 -6.52 -5.64 8.93
CA ARG A 36 -6.00 -6.17 10.20
C ARG A 36 -4.48 -6.03 10.38
N CYS A 37 -3.72 -6.12 9.29
CA CYS A 37 -2.26 -6.06 9.31
C CYS A 37 -1.66 -5.12 8.25
N GLU A 38 -2.51 -4.42 7.50
CA GLU A 38 -2.17 -3.36 6.54
C GLU A 38 -1.31 -3.81 5.34
N ARG A 39 -1.11 -5.11 5.19
CA ARG A 39 -0.31 -5.71 4.10
C ARG A 39 -1.04 -5.61 2.75
N PRO A 40 -0.34 -5.31 1.65
CA PRO A 40 -0.92 -5.27 0.31
C PRO A 40 -1.29 -6.69 -0.18
N ILE A 41 -2.52 -6.86 -0.67
CA ILE A 41 -3.07 -8.13 -1.17
C ILE A 41 -3.71 -7.93 -2.55
N CYS A 42 -3.51 -8.85 -3.49
CA CYS A 42 -4.18 -8.77 -4.79
C CYS A 42 -5.64 -9.22 -4.70
N THR A 43 -6.43 -8.92 -5.73
CA THR A 43 -7.83 -9.34 -5.84
C THR A 43 -8.05 -10.85 -5.87
N ASP A 44 -7.02 -11.63 -6.18
CA ASP A 44 -7.07 -13.09 -6.14
C ASP A 44 -6.87 -13.64 -4.72
N CYS A 45 -5.99 -13.00 -3.94
CA CYS A 45 -5.72 -13.38 -2.56
C CYS A 45 -6.62 -12.68 -1.53
N MET A 46 -7.38 -11.65 -1.92
CA MET A 46 -8.22 -10.90 -1.00
C MET A 46 -9.34 -11.78 -0.46
N VAL A 47 -9.60 -11.68 0.85
CA VAL A 47 -10.73 -12.33 1.49
C VAL A 47 -11.73 -11.26 1.90
N ASN A 48 -12.96 -11.36 1.40
CA ASN A 48 -14.05 -10.49 1.82
C ASN A 48 -14.39 -10.74 3.30
N ALA A 49 -14.23 -9.71 4.13
CA ALA A 49 -14.54 -9.77 5.55
C ALA A 49 -15.76 -8.91 5.88
N SER A 50 -16.28 -9.01 7.10
CA SER A 50 -17.38 -8.15 7.57
C SER A 50 -17.01 -6.66 7.48
N VAL A 51 -15.72 -6.32 7.55
CA VAL A 51 -15.20 -4.96 7.38
C VAL A 51 -13.99 -4.96 6.44
N GLY A 52 -14.20 -4.47 5.22
CA GLY A 52 -13.16 -4.37 4.20
C GLY A 52 -12.61 -5.73 3.78
N PHE A 53 -11.28 -5.85 3.71
CA PHE A 53 -10.61 -7.02 3.16
C PHE A 53 -9.53 -7.54 4.10
N HIS A 54 -9.47 -8.86 4.23
CA HIS A 54 -8.43 -9.55 5.01
C HIS A 54 -7.49 -10.32 4.08
N CYS A 55 -6.23 -10.43 4.48
CA CYS A 55 -5.29 -11.35 3.85
C CYS A 55 -5.61 -12.80 4.25
N PRO A 56 -5.21 -13.82 3.46
CA PRO A 56 -5.57 -15.21 3.74
C PRO A 56 -4.98 -15.72 5.06
N ASP A 57 -3.84 -15.18 5.49
CA ASP A 57 -3.23 -15.47 6.79
C ASP A 57 -4.13 -15.02 7.96
N CYS A 58 -4.63 -13.77 7.88
CA CYS A 58 -5.53 -13.22 8.88
C CYS A 58 -6.92 -13.84 8.83
N ALA A 59 -7.43 -14.18 7.64
CA ALA A 59 -8.68 -14.90 7.46
C ALA A 59 -8.62 -16.32 8.03
N ALA A 60 -7.47 -16.99 7.96
CA ALA A 60 -7.23 -18.30 8.57
C ALA A 60 -7.05 -18.26 10.10
N GLY A 61 -7.20 -17.10 10.74
CA GLY A 61 -7.03 -16.94 12.19
C GLY A 61 -5.57 -16.94 12.64
N ARG A 62 -4.60 -16.87 11.72
CA ARG A 62 -3.19 -16.75 12.08
C ARG A 62 -2.89 -15.30 12.44
N THR A 63 -2.46 -15.05 13.66
CA THR A 63 -2.07 -13.72 14.13
C THR A 63 -0.58 -13.55 13.83
N PRO A 64 -0.17 -12.84 12.76
CA PRO A 64 1.22 -12.43 12.66
C PRO A 64 1.48 -11.52 13.86
N GLY A 65 2.48 -11.87 14.66
CA GLY A 65 2.75 -11.27 15.96
C GLY A 65 2.60 -9.76 15.95
N ALA A 66 1.83 -9.26 16.93
CA ALA A 66 1.60 -7.85 17.18
C ALA A 66 2.93 -7.08 17.25
N THR A 67 3.34 -6.48 16.15
CA THR A 67 4.27 -5.34 16.09
C THR A 67 4.07 -4.70 14.72
N GLY A 68 3.04 -3.87 14.62
CA GLY A 68 2.77 -2.99 13.50
C GLY A 68 2.11 -1.73 14.05
N PRO A 69 2.48 -0.53 13.56
CA PRO A 69 2.16 0.75 14.19
C PRO A 69 0.65 0.96 14.31
N ALA A 70 0.24 1.54 15.45
CA ALA A 70 -1.15 1.84 15.80
C ALA A 70 -1.91 2.53 14.66
N PRO A 71 -3.23 2.29 14.51
CA PRO A 71 -4.03 2.88 13.44
C PRO A 71 -3.89 4.40 13.46
N SER A 72 -3.27 4.95 12.42
CA SER A 72 -3.24 6.39 12.23
C SER A 72 -4.63 6.86 11.84
N ALA A 73 -5.41 7.19 12.87
CA ALA A 73 -6.33 8.31 12.89
C ALA A 73 -7.19 8.49 11.62
N SER A 74 -8.28 7.73 11.51
CA SER A 74 -9.49 8.23 10.86
C SER A 74 -10.00 9.43 11.64
N ARG A 75 -9.57 10.63 11.26
CA ARG A 75 -10.12 11.91 11.74
C ARG A 75 -11.30 12.28 10.82
N PRO A 76 -12.46 12.67 11.36
CA PRO A 76 -13.61 13.12 10.58
C PRO A 76 -13.35 14.43 9.84
#